data_AF-A0A7U9X8M5-F1
#
_entry.id   AF-A0A7U9X8M5-F1
#
_cell.length_a   1.000
_cell.length_b   1.000
_cell.length_c   1.000
_cell.angle_alpha   90.00
_cell.angle_beta   90.00
_cell.angle_gamma   90.00
#
_symmetry.space_group_name_H-M   'P 1'
#
loop_
_entity.id
_entity.type
_entity.pdbx_description
1 polymer ?
#
loop_
_entity_poly.entity_id
_entity_poly.type
_entity_poly.pdbx_seq_one_letter_code
_entity_poly.pdbx_strand_id
1 'polypeptide(L)'
;MIQIRNIELNDRVVITSDCNNKGYTGVVIGTYYAGYSRHCKYVMIHLDKGIKQGYNQRSVRKIENKGECENMTGFNRVAIVNLLEDYSKKDYAFALYDTEFRVLSVGDLVVVNARGKDNRVLGTVKEVMTIDEYGKGVNAQVVAVVNMDAYNARIEEENKAKEVAKKKVAIKKELEEEINKRKTVEFYEEMANKYSDNPRLAELVAELKGLGA
;
A
#
# COMPACT_ATOMS: atom_id res chain seq x y z
N MET A 1 46.93 -10.12 -5.02
CA MET A 1 47.20 -8.93 -4.19
C MET A 1 45.88 -8.58 -3.48
N ILE A 2 45.76 -8.87 -2.18
CA ILE A 2 44.50 -8.66 -1.44
C ILE A 2 44.43 -7.18 -1.06
N GLN A 3 43.53 -6.44 -1.70
CA GLN A 3 43.30 -5.03 -1.42
C GLN A 3 42.75 -4.90 0.00
N ILE A 4 43.57 -4.34 0.91
CA ILE A 4 43.15 -4.04 2.29
C ILE A 4 42.06 -2.97 2.19
N ARG A 5 40.79 -3.37 2.33
CA ARG A 5 39.67 -2.42 2.41
C ARG A 5 39.80 -1.64 3.72
N ASN A 6 39.59 -0.33 3.65
CA ASN A 6 39.63 0.53 4.84
C ASN A 6 38.49 0.14 5.78
N ILE A 7 38.84 -0.14 7.04
CA ILE A 7 37.90 -0.39 8.13
C ILE A 7 37.72 0.90 8.91
N GLU A 8 36.47 1.28 9.13
CA GLU A 8 36.07 2.53 9.76
C GLU A 8 35.25 2.29 11.05
N LEU A 9 34.99 3.36 11.78
CA LEU A 9 34.16 3.32 12.98
C LEU A 9 32.75 2.83 12.63
N ASN A 10 32.13 2.05 13.51
CA ASN A 10 30.81 1.42 13.35
C ASN A 10 30.72 0.32 12.27
N ASP A 11 31.81 -0.04 11.61
CA ASP A 11 31.81 -1.19 10.71
C ASP A 11 31.56 -2.50 11.47
N ARG A 12 30.72 -3.37 10.88
CA ARG A 12 30.56 -4.76 11.32
C ARG A 12 31.73 -5.58 10.77
N VAL A 13 32.36 -6.38 11.62
CA VAL A 13 33.58 -7.11 11.26
C VAL A 13 33.57 -8.52 11.83
N VAL A 14 34.28 -9.44 11.15
CA VAL A 14 34.60 -10.78 11.62
C VAL A 14 36.10 -10.88 11.87
N ILE A 15 36.49 -11.52 12.97
CA ILE A 15 37.89 -11.76 13.30
C ILE A 15 38.41 -12.93 12.45
N THR A 16 39.49 -12.69 11.71
CA THR A 16 40.10 -13.70 10.82
C THR A 16 41.41 -14.25 11.36
N SER A 17 42.03 -13.64 12.36
CA SER A 17 43.26 -14.14 12.98
C SER A 17 43.07 -15.47 13.70
N ASP A 18 44.10 -16.31 13.68
CA ASP A 18 44.18 -17.61 14.37
C ASP A 18 44.33 -17.51 15.90
N CYS A 19 43.89 -16.40 16.51
CA CYS A 19 43.91 -16.19 17.94
C CYS A 19 42.59 -16.61 18.60
N ASN A 20 42.54 -16.50 19.94
CA ASN A 20 41.27 -16.56 20.67
C ASN A 20 40.30 -15.56 20.04
N ASN A 21 39.09 -16.04 19.74
CA ASN A 21 38.01 -15.32 19.06
C ASN A 21 38.05 -15.32 17.51
N LYS A 22 38.79 -16.20 16.84
CA LYS A 22 38.61 -16.46 15.39
C LYS A 22 37.14 -16.77 15.07
N GLY A 23 36.60 -16.13 14.05
CA GLY A 23 35.23 -16.32 13.57
C GLY A 23 34.16 -15.53 14.33
N TYR A 24 34.51 -14.87 15.45
CA TYR A 24 33.55 -14.02 16.16
C TYR A 24 33.34 -12.68 15.47
N THR A 25 32.14 -12.14 15.68
CA THR A 25 31.69 -10.88 15.10
C THR A 25 31.58 -9.78 16.14
N GLY A 26 31.68 -8.55 15.68
CA GLY A 26 31.57 -7.36 16.51
C GLY A 26 31.50 -6.08 15.70
N VAL A 27 31.39 -4.97 16.41
CA VAL A 27 31.36 -3.62 15.83
C VAL A 27 32.65 -2.89 16.16
N VAL A 28 33.21 -2.18 15.18
CA VAL A 28 34.38 -1.33 15.38
C VAL A 28 33.99 -0.10 16.19
N ILE A 29 34.58 0.05 17.37
CA ILE A 29 34.33 1.16 18.31
C ILE A 29 35.51 2.14 18.40
N GLY A 30 36.60 1.89 17.68
CA GLY A 30 37.73 2.82 17.60
C GLY A 30 38.83 2.32 16.66
N THR A 31 39.68 3.23 16.21
CA THR A 31 40.86 2.90 15.41
C THR A 31 42.07 3.64 15.96
N TYR A 32 43.21 2.96 16.06
CA TYR A 32 44.44 3.54 16.61
C TYR A 32 45.67 2.89 15.99
N TYR A 33 46.84 3.50 16.17
CA TYR A 33 48.13 2.89 15.79
C TYR A 33 48.79 2.32 17.05
N ALA A 34 49.31 1.10 16.99
CA ALA A 34 50.02 0.50 18.13
C ALA A 34 51.54 0.64 17.97
N GLY A 35 52.20 1.20 18.99
CA GLY A 35 53.65 1.42 19.03
C GLY A 35 54.13 2.69 18.31
N TYR A 36 55.46 2.84 18.18
CA TYR A 36 56.10 3.99 17.50
C TYR A 36 55.99 3.96 15.96
N SER A 37 55.44 2.89 15.39
CA SER A 37 55.34 2.71 13.94
C SER A 37 53.96 3.17 13.43
N ARG A 38 53.95 4.22 12.59
CA ARG A 38 52.73 4.74 11.91
C ARG A 38 52.14 3.77 10.87
N HIS A 39 52.67 2.56 10.76
CA HIS A 39 52.31 1.60 9.72
C HIS A 39 51.42 0.45 10.22
N CYS A 40 51.28 0.28 11.54
CA CYS A 40 50.48 -0.78 12.14
C CYS A 40 49.14 -0.24 12.67
N LYS A 41 48.12 -0.27 11.81
CA LYS A 41 46.76 0.17 12.15
C LYS A 41 46.00 -0.95 12.90
N TYR A 42 45.43 -0.59 14.04
CA TYR A 42 44.60 -1.44 14.90
C TYR A 42 43.18 -0.90 14.96
N VAL A 43 42.24 -1.80 15.20
CA VAL A 43 40.83 -1.51 15.42
C VAL A 43 40.41 -2.08 16.77
N MET A 44 39.70 -1.27 17.56
CA MET A 44 39.04 -1.70 18.78
C MET A 44 37.66 -2.21 18.41
N ILE A 45 37.34 -3.46 18.77
CA ILE A 45 36.08 -4.10 18.43
C ILE A 45 35.33 -4.43 19.72
N HIS A 46 34.05 -4.05 19.77
CA HIS A 46 33.12 -4.58 20.74
C HIS A 46 32.48 -5.85 20.16
N LEU A 47 32.88 -7.00 20.70
CA LEU A 47 32.37 -8.30 20.28
C LEU A 47 30.96 -8.49 20.80
N ASP A 48 30.17 -9.28 20.08
CA ASP A 48 28.78 -9.59 20.46
C ASP A 48 28.68 -10.32 21.81
N LYS A 49 29.76 -10.96 22.24
CA LYS A 49 29.90 -11.56 23.56
C LYS A 49 30.14 -10.55 24.70
N GLY A 50 30.08 -9.25 24.40
CA GLY A 50 30.24 -8.16 25.37
C GLY A 50 31.69 -7.78 25.68
N ILE A 51 32.68 -8.44 25.08
CA ILE A 51 34.12 -8.17 25.30
C ILE A 51 34.60 -7.08 24.35
N LYS A 52 35.45 -6.18 24.84
CA LYS A 52 36.15 -5.18 24.00
C LYS A 52 37.60 -5.60 23.81
N GLN A 53 38.07 -5.68 22.58
CA GLN A 53 39.43 -6.11 22.29
C GLN A 53 39.99 -5.45 21.02
N GLY A 54 41.28 -5.12 21.07
CA GLY A 54 42.02 -4.55 19.96
C GLY A 54 42.58 -5.62 19.03
N TYR A 55 42.40 -5.44 17.73
CA TYR A 55 42.92 -6.34 16.69
C TYR A 55 43.70 -5.54 15.65
N ASN A 56 44.73 -6.16 15.07
CA ASN A 56 45.38 -5.59 13.89
C ASN A 56 44.35 -5.51 12.76
N GLN A 57 44.31 -4.41 12.00
CA GLN A 57 43.36 -4.25 10.89
C GLN A 57 43.46 -5.40 9.87
N ARG A 58 44.65 -6.00 9.70
CA ARG A 58 44.85 -7.15 8.79
C ARG A 58 44.21 -8.45 9.29
N SER A 59 43.92 -8.51 10.59
CA SER A 59 43.34 -9.67 11.29
C SER A 59 41.82 -9.64 11.38
N VAL A 60 41.20 -8.67 10.70
CA VAL A 60 39.75 -8.46 10.71
C VAL A 60 39.27 -8.26 9.29
N ARG A 61 38.09 -8.78 8.99
CA ARG A 61 37.44 -8.59 7.70
C ARG A 61 36.12 -7.87 7.92
N LYS A 62 35.91 -6.79 7.17
CA LYS A 62 34.60 -6.12 7.12
C LYS A 62 33.54 -7.12 6.68
N ILE A 63 32.54 -7.32 7.53
CA ILE A 63 31.29 -7.93 7.12
C ILE A 63 30.56 -6.81 6.41
N GLU A 64 30.59 -6.85 5.08
CA GLU A 64 29.57 -6.14 4.34
C GLU A 64 28.25 -6.73 4.81
N ASN A 65 27.33 -5.88 5.29
CA ASN A 65 25.92 -6.23 5.36
C ASN A 65 25.40 -6.42 3.93
N LYS A 66 25.96 -7.39 3.20
CA LYS A 66 25.14 -8.26 2.41
C LYS A 66 24.48 -9.14 3.46
N GLY A 67 23.39 -8.63 4.04
CA GLY A 67 22.37 -9.56 4.48
C GLY A 67 22.21 -10.53 3.32
N GLU A 68 22.24 -11.82 3.59
CA GLU A 68 21.88 -12.84 2.61
C GLU A 68 20.39 -12.69 2.29
N CYS A 69 20.04 -11.57 1.66
CA CYS A 69 18.98 -11.51 0.69
C CYS A 69 19.57 -12.26 -0.50
N GLU A 70 18.98 -13.40 -0.87
CA GLU A 70 19.13 -13.95 -2.21
C GLU A 70 19.13 -12.76 -3.19
N ASN A 71 20.24 -12.49 -3.86
CA ASN A 71 20.42 -11.25 -4.62
C ASN A 71 19.32 -11.19 -5.68
N MET A 72 18.26 -10.41 -5.42
CA MET A 72 17.28 -10.06 -6.45
C MET A 72 18.08 -9.35 -7.53
N THR A 73 18.11 -9.95 -8.71
CA THR A 73 18.86 -9.48 -9.88
C THR A 73 17.93 -9.54 -11.07
N GLY A 74 18.18 -8.71 -12.09
CA GLY A 74 17.34 -8.68 -13.29
C GLY A 74 16.18 -7.67 -13.26
N PHE A 75 16.19 -6.73 -12.31
CA PHE A 75 15.30 -5.56 -12.32
C PHE A 75 16.13 -4.27 -12.46
N ASN A 76 15.57 -3.27 -13.13
CA ASN A 76 16.14 -1.92 -13.29
C ASN A 76 15.20 -0.81 -12.78
N ARG A 77 13.99 -1.18 -12.34
CA ARG A 77 12.96 -0.28 -11.84
C ARG A 77 12.52 -0.65 -10.43
N VAL A 78 12.03 0.35 -9.73
CA VAL A 78 11.51 0.27 -8.38
C VAL A 78 10.11 0.85 -8.37
N ALA A 79 9.16 0.09 -7.84
CA ALA A 79 7.82 0.58 -7.54
C ALA A 79 7.81 1.12 -6.11
N ILE A 80 7.34 2.36 -5.94
CA ILE A 80 7.03 2.91 -4.63
C ILE A 80 5.56 2.61 -4.35
N VAL A 81 5.33 1.91 -3.25
CA VAL A 81 4.03 1.34 -2.91
C VAL A 81 3.65 1.78 -1.51
N ASN A 82 2.40 2.21 -1.36
CA ASN A 82 1.80 2.41 -0.04
C ASN A 82 1.02 1.15 0.33
N LEU A 83 1.39 0.50 1.43
CA LEU A 83 0.72 -0.72 1.89
C LEU A 83 -0.66 -0.37 2.45
N LEU A 84 -1.70 -1.13 2.08
CA LEU A 84 -3.07 -0.87 2.54
C LEU A 84 -3.21 -1.06 4.05
N GLU A 85 -2.45 -1.99 4.63
CA GLU A 85 -2.45 -2.26 6.07
C GLU A 85 -1.60 -1.26 6.87
N ASP A 86 -0.85 -0.38 6.21
CA ASP A 86 -0.05 0.64 6.88
C ASP A 86 -0.80 1.97 6.95
N TYR A 87 -1.41 2.23 8.10
CA TYR A 87 -2.07 3.49 8.42
C TYR A 87 -1.16 4.71 8.30
N SER A 88 0.16 4.53 8.40
CA SER A 88 1.13 5.62 8.24
C SER A 88 1.41 6.01 6.79
N LYS A 89 0.84 5.27 5.82
CA LYS A 89 0.96 5.50 4.37
C LYS A 89 2.41 5.76 3.94
N LYS A 90 3.35 5.01 4.51
CA LYS A 90 4.76 5.17 4.17
C LYS A 90 5.03 4.70 2.75
N ASP A 91 6.04 5.33 2.16
CA ASP A 91 6.55 4.97 0.85
C ASP A 91 7.53 3.80 1.01
N TYR A 92 7.13 2.63 0.51
CA TYR A 92 7.95 1.43 0.51
C TYR A 92 8.41 1.11 -0.91
N ALA A 93 9.70 0.83 -1.06
CA ALA A 93 10.29 0.49 -2.34
C ALA A 93 10.31 -1.02 -2.56
N PHE A 94 9.84 -1.44 -3.74
CA PHE A 94 9.82 -2.82 -4.17
C PHE A 94 10.46 -2.95 -5.56
N ALA A 95 11.25 -3.99 -5.77
CA ALA A 95 11.82 -4.33 -7.06
C ALA A 95 10.67 -4.61 -8.04
N LEU A 96 10.78 -4.02 -9.23
CA LEU A 96 9.79 -4.15 -10.28
C LEU A 96 10.44 -4.74 -11.53
N TYR A 97 10.02 -5.94 -11.91
CA TYR A 97 10.50 -6.60 -13.12
C TYR A 97 9.68 -6.17 -14.34
N ASP A 98 10.25 -6.38 -15.52
CA ASP A 98 9.63 -5.98 -16.79
C ASP A 98 8.28 -6.67 -17.05
N THR A 99 8.06 -7.86 -16.49
CA THR A 99 6.80 -8.61 -16.63
C THR A 99 5.64 -7.88 -15.99
N GLU A 100 5.78 -7.46 -14.73
CA GLU A 100 4.74 -6.72 -14.01
C GLU A 100 4.65 -5.29 -14.55
N PHE A 101 5.78 -4.66 -14.87
CA PHE A 101 5.80 -3.28 -15.39
C PHE A 101 4.97 -3.11 -16.67
N ARG A 102 4.90 -4.12 -17.54
CA ARG A 102 4.12 -4.06 -18.79
C ARG A 102 2.61 -3.94 -18.58
N VAL A 103 2.11 -4.44 -17.45
CA VAL A 103 0.67 -4.49 -17.14
C VAL A 103 0.30 -3.59 -15.97
N LEU A 104 1.28 -2.91 -15.37
CA LEU A 104 1.14 -2.05 -14.21
C LEU A 104 1.03 -0.59 -14.62
N SER A 105 0.08 0.11 -14.01
CA SER A 105 -0.08 1.55 -14.05
C SER A 105 0.04 2.16 -12.66
N VAL A 106 0.37 3.45 -12.59
CA VAL A 106 0.33 4.19 -11.32
C VAL A 106 -1.10 4.24 -10.80
N GLY A 107 -1.29 3.97 -9.51
CA GLY A 107 -2.60 3.83 -8.87
C GLY A 107 -3.11 2.39 -8.82
N ASP A 108 -2.48 1.45 -9.53
CA ASP A 108 -2.89 0.05 -9.49
C ASP A 108 -2.63 -0.60 -8.14
N LEU A 109 -3.43 -1.62 -7.85
CA LEU A 109 -3.22 -2.50 -6.71
C LEU A 109 -2.21 -3.59 -7.09
N VAL A 110 -1.26 -3.81 -6.19
CA VAL A 110 -0.20 -4.81 -6.33
C VAL A 110 -0.10 -5.66 -5.08
N VAL A 111 0.34 -6.90 -5.28
CA VAL A 111 0.77 -7.78 -4.18
C VAL A 111 2.29 -7.71 -4.10
N VAL A 112 2.81 -7.48 -2.91
CA VAL A 112 4.26 -7.38 -2.63
C VAL A 112 4.67 -8.34 -1.53
N ASN A 113 5.95 -8.73 -1.49
CA ASN A 113 6.49 -9.53 -0.38
C ASN A 113 7.08 -8.65 0.73
N ALA A 114 6.25 -8.22 1.67
CA ALA A 114 6.66 -7.34 2.77
C ALA A 114 6.82 -8.10 4.11
N ARG A 115 7.77 -7.70 4.97
CA ARG A 115 7.94 -8.20 6.36
C ARG A 115 8.38 -9.68 6.52
N GLY A 116 9.04 -10.27 5.52
CA GLY A 116 9.53 -11.66 5.58
C GLY A 116 9.37 -12.38 4.23
N LYS A 117 10.03 -13.53 4.03
CA LYS A 117 10.14 -14.18 2.71
C LYS A 117 8.79 -14.58 2.08
N ASP A 118 7.77 -14.89 2.90
CA ASP A 118 6.52 -15.50 2.42
C ASP A 118 5.25 -14.65 2.57
N ASN A 119 5.37 -13.46 3.16
CA ASN A 119 4.21 -12.59 3.29
C ASN A 119 3.79 -12.05 1.92
N ARG A 120 2.48 -11.90 1.72
CA ARG A 120 1.88 -11.31 0.52
C ARG A 120 0.93 -10.23 0.98
N VAL A 121 1.32 -8.98 0.75
CA VAL A 121 0.60 -7.80 1.25
C VAL A 121 0.11 -6.98 0.08
N LEU A 122 -1.12 -6.47 0.17
CA LEU A 122 -1.68 -5.56 -0.81
C LEU A 122 -1.14 -4.15 -0.61
N GLY A 123 -0.80 -3.50 -1.72
CA GLY A 123 -0.36 -2.12 -1.76
C GLY A 123 -0.86 -1.40 -3.01
N THR A 124 -0.90 -0.07 -2.94
CA THR A 124 -1.21 0.78 -4.08
C THR A 124 0.08 1.39 -4.61
N VAL A 125 0.30 1.30 -5.92
CA VAL A 125 1.46 1.91 -6.57
C VAL A 125 1.28 3.43 -6.57
N LYS A 126 2.24 4.12 -5.97
CA LYS A 126 2.29 5.59 -5.94
C LYS A 126 3.10 6.14 -7.09
N GLU A 127 4.25 5.54 -7.37
CA GLU A 127 5.16 5.97 -8.43
C GLU A 127 6.10 4.83 -8.83
N VAL A 128 6.70 4.94 -10.02
CA VAL A 128 7.70 4.03 -10.53
C VAL A 128 8.91 4.84 -10.94
N MET A 129 10.10 4.42 -10.52
CA MET A 129 11.37 5.08 -10.84
C MET A 129 12.44 4.05 -11.15
N THR A 130 13.56 4.49 -11.73
CA THR A 130 14.72 3.63 -11.94
C THR A 130 15.47 3.38 -10.63
N ILE A 131 16.25 2.29 -10.58
CA ILE A 131 17.06 2.00 -9.39
C ILE A 131 18.12 3.09 -9.12
N ASP A 132 18.61 3.74 -10.17
CA ASP A 132 19.59 4.82 -10.08
C ASP A 132 18.97 6.08 -9.44
N GLU A 133 17.74 6.44 -9.82
CA GLU A 133 16.99 7.55 -9.23
C GLU A 133 16.64 7.29 -7.75
N TYR A 134 16.33 6.03 -7.41
CA TYR A 134 16.02 5.66 -6.03
C TYR A 134 17.25 5.71 -5.10
N GLY A 135 18.43 5.35 -5.61
CA GLY A 135 19.70 5.50 -4.91
C GLY A 135 19.91 4.60 -3.68
N LYS A 136 19.03 3.62 -3.44
CA LYS A 136 19.11 2.66 -2.31
C LYS A 136 18.86 1.23 -2.77
N GLY A 137 19.37 0.27 -2.00
CA GLY A 137 19.11 -1.16 -2.23
C GLY A 137 17.69 -1.55 -1.87
N VAL A 138 17.12 -2.51 -2.62
CA VAL A 138 15.77 -3.03 -2.41
C VAL A 138 15.82 -4.50 -2.03
N ASN A 139 15.02 -4.91 -1.05
CA ASN A 139 15.02 -6.26 -0.47
C ASN A 139 13.66 -7.00 -0.59
N ALA A 140 12.68 -6.38 -1.24
CA ALA A 140 11.37 -6.92 -1.54
C ALA A 140 10.96 -6.58 -2.99
N GLN A 141 9.99 -7.28 -3.55
CA GLN A 141 9.55 -7.18 -4.93
C GLN A 141 8.03 -7.13 -5.05
N VAL A 142 7.58 -6.62 -6.18
CA VAL A 142 6.22 -6.83 -6.67
C VAL A 142 6.10 -8.30 -7.09
N VAL A 143 5.04 -8.95 -6.63
CA VAL A 143 4.75 -10.38 -6.89
C VAL A 143 3.62 -10.52 -7.90
N ALA A 144 2.63 -9.63 -7.87
CA ALA A 144 1.51 -9.64 -8.81
C ALA A 144 0.87 -8.27 -8.94
N VAL A 145 0.26 -8.03 -10.10
CA VAL A 145 -0.59 -6.87 -10.38
C VAL A 145 -2.05 -7.34 -10.31
N VAL A 146 -2.89 -6.60 -9.57
CA VAL A 146 -4.27 -7.00 -9.30
C VAL A 146 -5.19 -6.46 -10.38
N ASN A 147 -5.91 -7.33 -11.07
CA ASN A 147 -6.99 -6.92 -11.96
C ASN A 147 -8.27 -6.64 -11.15
N MET A 148 -8.76 -5.41 -11.22
CA MET A 148 -9.98 -4.95 -10.53
C MET A 148 -11.17 -4.73 -11.47
N ASP A 149 -11.05 -5.03 -12.77
CA ASP A 149 -12.03 -4.65 -13.80
C ASP A 149 -13.42 -5.20 -13.49
N ALA A 150 -13.49 -6.50 -13.18
CA ALA A 150 -14.75 -7.17 -12.85
C ALA A 150 -15.39 -6.60 -11.57
N TYR A 151 -14.58 -6.17 -10.60
CA TYR A 151 -15.09 -5.53 -9.38
C TYR A 151 -15.59 -4.12 -9.67
N ASN A 152 -14.81 -3.32 -10.39
CA ASN A 152 -15.16 -1.94 -10.75
C ASN A 152 -16.46 -1.89 -11.57
N ALA A 153 -16.65 -2.83 -12.51
CA ALA A 153 -17.89 -2.94 -13.28
C ALA A 153 -19.13 -3.14 -12.39
N ARG A 154 -19.04 -4.02 -11.38
CA ARG A 154 -20.14 -4.23 -10.41
C ARG A 154 -20.43 -2.97 -9.59
N ILE A 155 -19.40 -2.30 -9.11
CA ILE A 155 -19.56 -1.05 -8.35
C ILE A 155 -20.19 0.05 -9.20
N GLU A 156 -19.82 0.16 -10.48
CA GLU A 156 -20.42 1.13 -11.39
C GLU A 156 -21.91 0.83 -11.64
N GLU A 157 -22.27 -0.43 -11.85
CA GLU A 157 -23.67 -0.86 -12.00
C GLU A 157 -24.50 -0.59 -10.75
N GLU A 158 -23.97 -0.92 -9.56
CA GLU A 158 -24.63 -0.62 -8.29
C GLU A 158 -24.85 0.89 -8.10
N ASN A 159 -23.87 1.71 -8.45
CA ASN A 159 -23.99 3.16 -8.37
C ASN A 159 -25.03 3.71 -9.35
N LYS A 160 -25.06 3.21 -10.60
CA LYS A 160 -26.11 3.56 -11.58
C LYS A 160 -27.49 3.19 -11.05
N ALA A 161 -27.65 2.00 -10.47
CA ALA A 161 -28.93 1.56 -9.90
C ALA A 161 -29.38 2.46 -8.73
N LYS A 162 -28.47 2.84 -7.84
CA LYS A 162 -28.75 3.77 -6.73
C LYS A 162 -29.17 5.14 -7.24
N GLU A 163 -28.50 5.68 -8.24
CA GLU A 163 -28.85 6.97 -8.85
C GLU A 163 -30.22 6.94 -9.54
N VAL A 164 -30.54 5.86 -10.27
CA VAL A 164 -31.88 5.67 -10.84
C VAL A 164 -32.95 5.58 -9.76
N ALA A 165 -32.69 4.86 -8.67
CA ALA A 165 -33.64 4.75 -7.55
C ALA A 165 -33.90 6.13 -6.90
N LYS A 166 -32.85 6.92 -6.64
CA LYS A 166 -32.98 8.28 -6.11
C LYS A 166 -33.80 9.17 -7.04
N LYS A 167 -33.49 9.16 -8.35
CA LYS A 167 -34.24 9.93 -9.35
C LYS A 167 -35.70 9.52 -9.43
N LYS A 168 -36.01 8.21 -9.38
CA LYS A 168 -37.38 7.71 -9.36
C LYS A 168 -38.16 8.22 -8.14
N VAL A 169 -37.56 8.19 -6.95
CA VAL A 169 -38.19 8.70 -5.72
C VAL A 169 -38.45 10.20 -5.82
N ALA A 170 -37.47 10.98 -6.29
CA ALA A 170 -37.61 12.43 -6.46
C ALA A 170 -38.74 12.78 -7.44
N ILE A 171 -38.75 12.16 -8.63
CA ILE A 171 -39.78 12.40 -9.64
C ILE A 171 -41.16 11.98 -9.14
N LYS A 172 -41.27 10.83 -8.45
CA LYS A 172 -42.55 10.39 -7.90
C LYS A 172 -43.12 11.40 -6.90
N LYS A 173 -42.26 11.93 -6.03
CA LYS A 173 -42.65 12.96 -5.05
C LYS A 173 -43.12 14.24 -5.74
N GLU A 174 -42.36 14.74 -6.71
CA GLU A 174 -42.71 15.95 -7.46
C GLU A 174 -44.02 15.77 -8.24
N LEU A 175 -44.22 14.60 -8.85
CA LEU A 175 -45.47 14.25 -9.53
C LEU A 175 -46.66 14.22 -8.56
N GLU A 176 -46.51 13.61 -7.38
CA GLU A 176 -47.56 13.60 -6.35
C GLU A 176 -47.91 15.02 -5.87
N GLU A 177 -46.91 15.89 -5.68
CA GLU A 177 -47.11 17.29 -5.30
C GLU A 177 -47.85 18.09 -6.38
N GLU A 178 -47.43 17.98 -7.64
CA GLU A 178 -48.07 18.67 -8.77
C GLU A 178 -49.50 18.17 -9.03
N ILE A 179 -49.74 16.86 -8.90
CA ILE A 179 -51.10 16.32 -8.99
C ILE A 179 -51.93 16.86 -7.81
N ASN A 180 -51.43 16.82 -6.57
CA ASN A 180 -52.16 17.29 -5.40
C ASN A 180 -52.61 18.75 -5.53
N LYS A 181 -51.79 19.64 -6.14
CA LYS A 181 -52.18 21.04 -6.41
C LYS A 181 -53.42 21.16 -7.30
N ARG A 182 -53.68 20.17 -8.16
CA ARG A 182 -54.82 20.13 -9.08
C ARG A 182 -56.01 19.33 -8.56
N LYS A 183 -55.87 18.65 -7.41
CA LYS A 183 -56.96 17.86 -6.83
C LYS A 183 -58.00 18.76 -6.17
N THR A 184 -58.96 19.21 -6.97
CA THR A 184 -60.18 19.88 -6.51
C THR A 184 -61.31 18.87 -6.30
N VAL A 185 -62.40 19.30 -5.66
CA VAL A 185 -63.61 18.47 -5.51
C VAL A 185 -64.16 18.05 -6.88
N GLU A 186 -64.18 18.97 -7.86
CA GLU A 186 -64.58 18.70 -9.25
C GLU A 186 -63.71 17.63 -9.92
N PHE A 187 -62.39 17.68 -9.70
CA PHE A 187 -61.47 16.65 -10.19
C PHE A 187 -61.81 15.26 -9.64
N TYR A 188 -62.18 15.16 -8.36
CA TYR A 188 -62.55 13.88 -7.77
C TYR A 188 -63.91 13.36 -8.26
N GLU A 189 -64.86 14.24 -8.57
CA GLU A 189 -66.13 13.85 -9.21
C GLU A 189 -65.91 13.25 -10.59
N GLU A 190 -65.08 13.89 -11.42
CA GLU A 190 -64.72 13.36 -12.73
C GLU A 190 -64.06 11.98 -12.62
N MET A 191 -63.18 11.79 -11.63
CA MET A 191 -62.53 10.50 -11.39
C MET A 191 -63.52 9.44 -10.87
N ALA A 192 -64.45 9.78 -9.97
CA ALA A 192 -65.46 8.85 -9.50
C ALA A 192 -66.43 8.42 -10.62
N ASN A 193 -66.76 9.33 -11.54
CA ASN A 193 -67.54 9.00 -12.74
C ASN A 193 -66.76 8.12 -13.72
N LYS A 194 -65.44 8.35 -13.86
CA LYS A 194 -64.57 7.58 -14.75
C LYS A 194 -64.28 6.16 -14.22
N TYR A 195 -64.13 6.01 -12.91
CA TYR A 195 -63.91 4.74 -12.22
C TYR A 195 -65.19 4.30 -11.49
N SER A 196 -66.29 4.24 -12.25
CA SER A 196 -67.62 3.89 -11.74
C SER A 196 -67.71 2.45 -11.21
N ASP A 197 -66.71 1.63 -11.49
CA ASP A 197 -66.54 0.27 -10.98
C ASP A 197 -66.18 0.23 -9.49
N ASN A 198 -65.73 1.35 -8.91
CA ASN A 198 -65.45 1.48 -7.49
C ASN A 198 -66.49 2.40 -6.80
N PRO A 199 -67.61 1.86 -6.28
CA PRO A 199 -68.69 2.66 -5.69
C PRO A 199 -68.24 3.50 -4.48
N ARG A 200 -67.17 3.08 -3.78
CA ARG A 200 -66.62 3.79 -2.64
C ARG A 200 -66.01 5.15 -3.00
N LEU A 201 -65.56 5.35 -4.25
CA LEU A 201 -65.07 6.65 -4.70
C LEU A 201 -66.20 7.68 -4.73
N ALA A 202 -67.39 7.30 -5.20
CA ALA A 202 -68.54 8.20 -5.24
C ALA A 202 -69.03 8.58 -3.83
N GLU A 203 -69.05 7.63 -2.89
CA GLU A 203 -69.38 7.87 -1.48
C GLU A 203 -68.43 8.89 -0.83
N LEU A 204 -67.12 8.70 -0.99
CA LEU A 204 -66.10 9.60 -0.41
C LEU A 204 -66.16 11.02 -1.01
N VAL A 205 -66.46 11.15 -2.30
CA VAL A 205 -66.64 12.47 -2.94
C VAL A 205 -67.88 13.20 -2.39
N ALA A 206 -68.97 12.47 -2.18
CA ALA A 206 -70.19 13.03 -1.59
C ALA A 206 -69.98 13.49 -0.13
N GLU A 207 -69.26 12.71 0.68
CA GLU A 207 -68.87 13.10 2.04
C GLU A 207 -67.97 14.33 2.04
N LEU A 208 -66.94 14.36 1.18
CA LEU A 208 -66.02 15.50 1.08
C LEU A 208 -66.74 16.80 0.70
N LYS A 209 -67.72 16.73 -0.20
CA LYS A 209 -68.60 17.86 -0.54
C LYS A 209 -69.42 18.34 0.64
N GLY A 210 -70.01 17.41 1.40
CA GLY A 210 -70.87 17.73 2.54
C GLY A 210 -70.14 18.43 3.69
N LEU A 211 -68.83 18.22 3.82
CA LEU A 211 -67.98 18.86 4.84
C LEU A 211 -67.47 20.25 4.44
N GLY A 212 -67.58 20.62 3.16
CA GLY A 212 -67.14 21.93 2.63
C GLY A 212 -68.26 22.98 2.51
N ALA A 213 -69.48 22.65 2.95
CA ALA A 213 -70.63 23.55 3.05
C ALA A 213 -70.71 24.22 4.42
#